data_AF-A0A2N3K6Z8-F1
#
_entry.id   AF-A0A2N3K6Z8-F1
#
_cell.length_a   1.000
_cell.length_b   1.000
_cell.length_c   1.000
_cell.angle_alpha   90.00
_cell.angle_beta   90.00
_cell.angle_gamma   90.00
#
_symmetry.space_group_name_H-M   'P 1'
#
loop_
_entity.id
_entity.type
_entity.pdbx_description
1 polymer ?
#
loop_
_entity_poly.entity_id
_entity_poly.type
_entity_poly.pdbx_seq_one_letter_code
_entity_poly.pdbx_strand_id
1 'polypeptide(L)'
;MLITHDTRCALDAVVGLVNTAAGDGRPDGLADVTALRSFVDTHGVSDVGQLGEADLAAVHRVRERFEAVFAAGSLGDAARVINELVAAAGTTPRLTDHDGFDWHVHYFAPGASVADHLAADGGMALAFFVVAGECERLRRCEAPDCANAFVDLSRNRSRRYCSGRTCGNRLHVAAYRARRREAAG
;
A
#
# COMPACT_ATOMS: atom_id res chain seq x y z
N MET A 1 -14.01 -1.89 -12.95
CA MET A 1 -12.84 -2.79 -12.92
C MET A 1 -13.12 -3.90 -11.91
N LEU A 2 -12.95 -5.16 -12.31
CA LEU A 2 -12.92 -6.28 -11.37
C LEU A 2 -11.50 -6.30 -10.78
N ILE A 3 -11.37 -6.00 -9.49
CA ILE A 3 -10.09 -6.10 -8.78
C ILE A 3 -10.00 -7.52 -8.29
N THR A 4 -9.05 -8.29 -8.82
CA THR A 4 -8.83 -9.66 -8.36
C THR A 4 -8.42 -9.66 -6.89
N HIS A 5 -8.59 -10.79 -6.22
CA HIS A 5 -8.22 -10.92 -4.82
C HIS A 5 -6.74 -10.54 -4.61
N ASP A 6 -5.85 -11.05 -5.46
CA ASP A 6 -4.41 -10.85 -5.34
C ASP A 6 -4.01 -9.40 -5.58
N THR A 7 -4.64 -8.74 -6.56
CA THR A 7 -4.41 -7.30 -6.78
C THR A 7 -4.82 -6.50 -5.54
N ARG A 8 -5.91 -6.89 -4.88
CA ARG A 8 -6.33 -6.24 -3.63
C ARG A 8 -5.32 -6.48 -2.51
N CYS A 9 -4.87 -7.72 -2.31
CA CYS A 9 -3.88 -8.05 -1.29
C CYS A 9 -2.56 -7.29 -1.51
N ALA A 10 -2.07 -7.25 -2.76
CA ALA A 10 -0.87 -6.49 -3.13
C ALA A 10 -1.04 -4.99 -2.85
N LEU A 11 -2.19 -4.39 -3.18
CA LEU A 11 -2.46 -2.98 -2.89
C LEU A 11 -2.58 -2.70 -1.39
N ASP A 12 -3.19 -3.62 -0.64
CA ASP A 12 -3.28 -3.52 0.82
C ASP A 12 -1.88 -3.60 1.45
N ALA A 13 -0.98 -4.46 0.93
CA ALA A 13 0.43 -4.51 1.33
C ALA A 13 1.20 -3.24 0.96
N VAL A 14 1.03 -2.72 -0.26
CA VAL A 14 1.63 -1.44 -0.70
C VAL A 14 1.21 -0.30 0.23
N VAL A 15 -0.10 -0.16 0.50
CA VAL A 15 -0.64 0.87 1.38
C VAL A 15 -0.16 0.67 2.82
N GLY A 16 -0.15 -0.57 3.30
CA GLY A 16 0.37 -0.94 4.61
C GLY A 16 1.82 -0.48 4.78
N LEU A 17 2.66 -0.80 3.80
CA LEU A 17 4.08 -0.49 3.80
C LEU A 17 4.32 1.03 3.79
N VAL A 18 3.69 1.76 2.86
CA VAL A 18 3.76 3.24 2.81
C VAL A 18 3.33 3.86 4.14
N ASN A 19 2.32 3.29 4.78
CA ASN A 19 1.80 3.79 6.05
C ASN A 19 2.65 3.41 7.26
N THR A 20 3.73 2.62 7.12
CA THR A 20 4.70 2.40 8.21
C THR A 20 5.67 3.57 8.38
N ALA A 21 5.88 4.39 7.35
CA ALA A 21 6.90 5.42 7.36
C ALA A 21 6.76 6.38 8.54
N ALA A 22 7.89 6.85 9.06
CA ALA A 22 7.90 7.91 10.06
C ALA A 22 7.18 9.17 9.53
N GLY A 23 6.53 9.91 10.40
CA GLY A 23 5.82 11.15 10.06
C GLY A 23 5.71 12.07 11.27
N ASP A 24 4.97 13.16 11.17
CA ASP A 24 4.82 14.22 12.20
C ASP A 24 4.54 13.65 13.61
N GLY A 25 5.61 13.32 14.36
CA GLY A 25 5.55 12.69 15.67
C GLY A 25 5.28 11.18 15.70
N ARG A 26 5.08 10.51 14.56
CA ARG A 26 4.93 9.04 14.48
C ARG A 26 6.29 8.37 14.23
N PRO A 27 6.73 7.43 15.09
CA PRO A 27 7.94 6.66 14.82
C PRO A 27 7.77 5.77 13.58
N ASP A 28 8.89 5.32 13.02
CA ASP A 28 8.85 4.34 11.95
C ASP A 28 8.23 3.02 12.45
N GLY A 29 7.14 2.59 11.82
CA GLY A 29 6.43 1.35 12.13
C GLY A 29 7.16 0.09 11.64
N LEU A 30 8.24 0.25 10.88
CA LEU A 30 9.12 -0.81 10.40
C LEU A 30 10.54 -0.57 10.92
N ALA A 31 10.69 -0.37 12.24
CA ALA A 31 11.95 0.04 12.85
C ALA A 31 13.00 -1.08 12.98
N ASP A 32 12.56 -2.35 12.96
CA ASP A 32 13.43 -3.51 13.16
C ASP A 32 12.90 -4.76 12.43
N VAL A 33 13.68 -5.83 12.46
CA VAL A 33 13.35 -7.12 11.80
C VAL A 33 12.10 -7.78 12.41
N THR A 34 11.78 -7.50 13.68
CA THR A 34 10.57 -8.03 14.33
C THR A 34 9.32 -7.35 13.78
N ALA A 35 9.38 -6.03 13.57
CA ALA A 35 8.34 -5.27 12.91
C ALA A 35 8.18 -5.72 11.44
N LEU A 36 9.29 -6.00 10.74
CA LEU A 36 9.24 -6.57 9.38
C LEU A 36 8.55 -7.94 9.34
N ARG A 37 8.87 -8.83 10.28
CA ARG A 37 8.19 -10.12 10.39
C ARG A 37 6.69 -9.96 10.62
N SER A 38 6.32 -9.08 11.55
CA SER A 38 4.91 -8.78 11.84
C SER A 38 4.18 -8.22 10.63
N PHE A 39 4.86 -7.40 9.82
CA PHE A 39 4.34 -6.87 8.56
C PHE A 39 4.09 -7.98 7.53
N VAL A 40 5.08 -8.86 7.32
CA VAL A 40 4.97 -10.03 6.44
C VAL A 40 3.79 -10.92 6.83
N ASP A 41 3.66 -11.23 8.11
CA ASP A 41 2.58 -12.07 8.63
C ASP A 41 1.20 -11.39 8.46
N THR A 42 1.11 -10.10 8.74
CA THR A 42 -0.14 -9.32 8.62
C THR A 42 -0.66 -9.26 7.19
N HIS A 43 0.26 -9.18 6.22
CA HIS A 43 -0.07 -9.07 4.79
C HIS A 43 -0.03 -10.40 4.05
N GLY A 44 0.29 -11.51 4.73
CA GLY A 44 0.32 -12.84 4.13
C GLY A 44 1.34 -12.96 3.00
N VAL A 45 2.50 -12.30 3.12
CA VAL A 45 3.57 -12.40 2.09
C VAL A 45 4.19 -13.80 2.19
N SER A 46 3.91 -14.63 1.19
CA SER A 46 4.34 -16.03 1.16
C SER A 46 5.76 -16.23 0.65
N ASP A 47 6.27 -17.46 0.80
CA ASP A 47 7.61 -17.87 0.38
C ASP A 47 8.77 -17.04 0.96
N VAL A 48 8.54 -16.39 2.11
CA VAL A 48 9.56 -15.60 2.81
C VAL A 48 10.40 -16.48 3.73
N GLY A 49 11.71 -16.50 3.49
CA GLY A 49 12.68 -17.21 4.32
C GLY A 49 13.00 -16.50 5.64
N GLN A 50 14.20 -16.76 6.19
CA GLN A 50 14.65 -16.07 7.39
C GLN A 50 14.96 -14.60 7.09
N LEU A 51 14.23 -13.70 7.76
CA LEU A 51 14.41 -12.25 7.66
C LEU A 51 15.61 -11.75 8.48
N GLY A 52 16.34 -10.80 7.92
CA GLY A 52 17.43 -10.07 8.59
C GLY A 52 17.49 -8.57 8.25
N GLU A 53 18.52 -7.90 8.76
CA GLU A 53 18.71 -6.45 8.59
C GLU A 53 18.84 -6.02 7.12
N ALA A 54 19.42 -6.88 6.27
CA ALA A 54 19.52 -6.61 4.85
C ALA A 54 18.14 -6.57 4.17
N ASP A 55 17.22 -7.45 4.58
CA ASP A 55 15.84 -7.47 4.09
C ASP A 55 15.10 -6.21 4.55
N LEU A 56 15.27 -5.82 5.81
CA LEU A 56 14.69 -4.59 6.34
C LEU A 56 15.12 -3.37 5.54
N ALA A 57 16.43 -3.21 5.32
CA ALA A 57 16.96 -2.12 4.51
C ALA A 57 16.45 -2.16 3.06
N ALA A 58 16.27 -3.35 2.48
CA ALA A 58 15.71 -3.51 1.14
C ALA A 58 14.23 -3.13 1.08
N VAL A 59 13.43 -3.53 2.07
CA VAL A 59 12.01 -3.19 2.16
C VAL A 59 11.81 -1.70 2.41
N HIS A 60 12.70 -1.02 3.16
CA HIS A 60 12.67 0.45 3.26
C HIS A 60 12.88 1.13 1.90
N ARG A 61 13.80 0.63 1.06
CA ARG A 61 13.97 1.17 -0.30
C ARG A 61 12.72 0.96 -1.16
N VAL A 62 12.06 -0.20 -1.05
CA VAL A 62 10.79 -0.47 -1.74
C VAL A 62 9.69 0.48 -1.25
N ARG A 63 9.61 0.72 0.07
CA ARG A 63 8.68 1.68 0.67
C ARG A 63 8.85 3.08 0.10
N GLU A 64 10.08 3.59 0.02
CA GLU A 64 10.38 4.90 -0.56
C GLU A 64 9.91 5.01 -2.03
N ARG A 65 10.07 3.94 -2.82
CA ARG A 65 9.57 3.92 -4.19
C ARG A 65 8.04 3.94 -4.24
N PHE A 66 7.34 3.19 -3.40
CA PHE A 66 5.89 3.29 -3.34
C PHE A 66 5.41 4.66 -2.88
N GLU A 67 6.07 5.27 -1.88
CA GLU A 67 5.78 6.65 -1.47
C GLU A 67 5.91 7.63 -2.63
N ALA A 68 6.94 7.46 -3.48
CA ALA A 68 7.13 8.26 -4.68
C ALA A 68 6.00 8.06 -5.70
N VAL A 69 5.43 6.85 -5.83
CA VAL A 69 4.23 6.63 -6.66
C VAL A 69 3.03 7.41 -6.12
N PHE A 70 2.79 7.39 -4.81
CA PHE A 70 1.71 8.17 -4.18
C PHE A 70 1.95 9.69 -4.19
N ALA A 71 3.20 10.13 -4.37
CA ALA A 71 3.57 11.53 -4.45
C ALA A 71 3.74 12.04 -5.89
N ALA A 72 3.59 11.17 -6.90
CA ALA A 72 3.79 11.52 -8.29
C ALA A 72 2.81 12.62 -8.75
N GLY A 73 3.35 13.66 -9.40
CA GLY A 73 2.54 14.78 -9.90
C GLY A 73 1.83 14.49 -11.23
N SER A 74 2.18 13.39 -11.90
CA SER A 74 1.59 12.99 -13.17
C SER A 74 1.54 11.47 -13.32
N LEU A 75 0.68 10.98 -14.23
CA LEU A 75 0.63 9.57 -14.61
C LEU A 75 1.98 9.07 -15.15
N GLY A 76 2.68 9.91 -15.91
CA GLY A 76 3.98 9.57 -16.48
C GLY A 76 5.05 9.35 -15.42
N ASP A 77 5.07 10.20 -14.38
CA ASP A 77 5.99 10.06 -13.25
C ASP A 77 5.72 8.80 -12.45
N ALA A 78 4.44 8.51 -12.17
CA ALA A 78 4.03 7.29 -11.49
C ALA A 78 4.44 6.04 -12.28
N ALA A 79 4.15 6.02 -13.59
CA ALA A 79 4.49 4.91 -14.48
C ALA A 79 6.01 4.68 -14.55
N ARG A 80 6.82 5.74 -14.58
CA ARG A 80 8.28 5.63 -14.54
C ARG A 80 8.75 4.93 -13.27
N VAL A 81 8.27 5.34 -12.10
CA VAL A 81 8.66 4.73 -10.82
C VAL A 81 8.18 3.27 -10.73
N ILE A 82 6.98 2.97 -11.22
CA ILE A 82 6.45 1.60 -11.27
C ILE A 82 7.32 0.71 -12.18
N ASN A 83 7.71 1.21 -13.35
CA ASN A 83 8.59 0.47 -14.27
C ASN A 83 9.96 0.19 -13.63
N GLU A 84 10.54 1.16 -12.93
CA GLU A 84 11.81 0.97 -12.19
C GLU A 84 11.68 -0.10 -11.10
N LEU A 85 10.56 -0.13 -10.36
CA LEU A 85 10.26 -1.16 -9.35
C LEU A 85 10.18 -2.56 -9.95
N VAL A 86 9.34 -2.72 -10.99
CA VAL A 86 9.11 -4.01 -11.66
C VAL A 86 10.38 -4.52 -12.32
N ALA A 87 11.17 -3.63 -12.94
CA ALA A 87 12.44 -4.00 -13.56
C ALA A 87 13.48 -4.44 -12.51
N ALA A 88 13.58 -3.73 -11.38
CA ALA A 88 14.52 -4.07 -10.32
C ALA A 88 14.21 -5.41 -9.65
N ALA A 89 12.93 -5.74 -9.48
CA ALA A 89 12.48 -7.00 -8.86
C ALA A 89 12.72 -8.24 -9.76
N GLY A 90 13.03 -8.06 -11.05
CA GLY A 90 13.30 -9.17 -11.97
C GLY A 90 12.09 -10.09 -12.16
N THR A 91 10.91 -9.51 -12.42
CA THR A 91 9.65 -10.27 -12.41
C THR A 91 9.64 -11.50 -13.32
N THR A 92 9.13 -12.62 -12.80
CA THR A 92 9.00 -13.91 -13.50
C THR A 92 7.60 -14.48 -13.26
N PRO A 93 6.59 -14.03 -14.03
CA PRO A 93 5.19 -14.41 -13.79
C PRO A 93 4.99 -15.93 -13.83
N ARG A 94 4.31 -16.47 -12.80
CA ARG A 94 3.98 -17.90 -12.69
C ARG A 94 2.57 -18.07 -12.15
N LEU A 95 1.78 -18.95 -12.78
CA LEU A 95 0.49 -19.39 -12.26
C LEU A 95 0.70 -20.37 -11.10
N THR A 96 -0.06 -20.17 -10.02
CA THR A 96 0.06 -20.93 -8.78
C THR A 96 -1.28 -21.02 -8.05
N ASP A 97 -1.48 -22.06 -7.24
CA ASP A 97 -2.70 -22.33 -6.48
C ASP A 97 -2.40 -22.69 -5.01
N HIS A 98 -1.25 -22.23 -4.48
CA HIS A 98 -0.89 -22.40 -3.07
C HIS A 98 -1.36 -21.23 -2.18
N ASP A 99 -0.95 -21.19 -0.91
CA ASP A 99 -1.28 -20.14 0.06
C ASP A 99 -2.75 -19.99 0.44
N GLY A 100 -3.57 -21.01 0.13
CA GLY A 100 -4.98 -21.06 0.52
C GLY A 100 -5.91 -20.31 -0.42
N PHE A 101 -5.44 -19.94 -1.62
CA PHE A 101 -6.21 -19.29 -2.67
C PHE A 101 -6.30 -20.18 -3.93
N ASP A 102 -7.31 -19.93 -4.76
CA ASP A 102 -7.42 -20.55 -6.09
C ASP A 102 -6.36 -19.96 -7.05
N TRP A 103 -6.31 -20.43 -8.29
CA TRP A 103 -5.31 -20.02 -9.29
C TRP A 103 -5.09 -18.51 -9.37
N HIS A 104 -3.85 -18.09 -9.11
CA HIS A 104 -3.38 -16.70 -9.18
C HIS A 104 -1.97 -16.62 -9.76
N VAL A 105 -1.48 -15.40 -9.97
CA VAL A 105 -0.15 -15.14 -10.55
C VAL A 105 0.78 -14.59 -9.47
N HIS A 106 1.89 -15.27 -9.23
CA HIS A 106 3.05 -14.68 -8.56
C HIS A 106 3.92 -13.98 -9.62
N TYR A 107 4.42 -12.78 -9.30
CA TYR A 107 5.29 -12.03 -10.21
C TYR A 107 6.78 -12.20 -9.88
N PHE A 108 7.13 -13.01 -8.88
CA PHE A 108 8.50 -13.21 -8.40
C PHE A 108 8.97 -14.66 -8.56
N ALA A 109 10.29 -14.84 -8.59
CA ALA A 109 10.92 -16.16 -8.69
C ALA A 109 10.85 -16.90 -7.33
N PRO A 110 10.81 -18.25 -7.31
CA PRO A 110 10.94 -19.00 -6.06
C PRO A 110 12.21 -18.60 -5.30
N GLY A 111 12.07 -18.32 -4.00
CA GLY A 111 13.20 -17.93 -3.14
C GLY A 111 13.70 -16.50 -3.37
N ALA A 112 12.93 -15.65 -4.07
CA ALA A 112 13.21 -14.22 -4.15
C ALA A 112 13.16 -13.57 -2.76
N SER A 113 13.77 -12.40 -2.63
CA SER A 113 13.75 -11.68 -1.35
C SER A 113 12.36 -11.13 -1.06
N VAL A 114 12.04 -10.89 0.22
CA VAL A 114 10.78 -10.24 0.61
C VAL A 114 10.60 -8.87 -0.07
N ALA A 115 11.70 -8.14 -0.29
CA ALA A 115 11.66 -6.87 -1.00
C ALA A 115 11.28 -7.06 -2.47
N ASP A 116 11.78 -8.09 -3.12
CA ASP A 116 11.42 -8.42 -4.51
C ASP A 116 9.97 -8.89 -4.62
N HIS A 117 9.45 -9.66 -3.65
CA HIS A 117 8.04 -10.05 -3.61
C HIS A 117 7.15 -8.79 -3.57
N LEU A 118 7.42 -7.91 -2.60
CA LEU A 118 6.66 -6.66 -2.43
C LEU A 118 6.76 -5.76 -3.66
N ALA A 119 7.96 -5.59 -4.22
CA ALA A 119 8.19 -4.76 -5.40
C ALA A 119 7.51 -5.32 -6.66
N ALA A 120 7.58 -6.64 -6.87
CA ALA A 120 6.96 -7.32 -8.00
C ALA A 120 5.44 -7.24 -7.94
N ASP A 121 4.83 -7.75 -6.86
CA ASP A 121 3.37 -7.83 -6.74
C ASP A 121 2.75 -6.44 -6.63
N GLY A 122 3.32 -5.59 -5.78
CA GLY A 122 2.89 -4.21 -5.60
C GLY A 122 3.08 -3.38 -6.88
N GLY A 123 4.22 -3.51 -7.55
CA GLY A 123 4.51 -2.86 -8.82
C GLY A 123 3.52 -3.27 -9.92
N MET A 124 3.24 -4.56 -10.06
CA MET A 124 2.29 -5.06 -11.05
C MET A 124 0.85 -4.66 -10.75
N ALA A 125 0.43 -4.68 -9.47
CA ALA A 125 -0.88 -4.19 -9.07
C ALA A 125 -1.08 -2.70 -9.40
N LEU A 126 -0.06 -1.88 -9.14
CA LEU A 126 -0.05 -0.45 -9.50
C LEU A 126 -0.04 -0.25 -11.02
N ALA A 127 0.70 -1.08 -11.77
CA ALA A 127 0.71 -1.05 -13.23
C ALA A 127 -0.68 -1.34 -13.82
N PHE A 128 -1.41 -2.32 -13.28
CA PHE A 128 -2.79 -2.57 -13.71
C PHE A 128 -3.72 -1.40 -13.42
N PHE A 129 -3.53 -0.69 -12.31
CA PHE A 129 -4.28 0.54 -12.02
C PHE A 129 -3.97 1.66 -13.02
N VAL A 130 -2.70 1.82 -13.43
CA VAL A 130 -2.30 2.76 -14.49
C VAL A 130 -3.00 2.39 -15.80
N VAL A 131 -2.93 1.13 -16.22
CA VAL A 131 -3.55 0.65 -17.47
C VAL A 131 -5.06 0.82 -17.46
N ALA A 132 -5.70 0.59 -16.31
CA ALA A 132 -7.15 0.74 -16.16
C ALA A 132 -7.61 2.20 -16.03
N GLY A 133 -6.70 3.18 -15.96
CA GLY A 133 -7.04 4.59 -15.73
C GLY A 133 -7.59 4.86 -14.32
N GLU A 134 -7.16 4.07 -13.33
CA GLU A 134 -7.68 4.10 -11.95
C GLU A 134 -6.71 4.75 -10.95
N CYS A 135 -5.65 5.43 -11.43
CA CYS A 135 -4.66 6.09 -10.56
C CYS A 135 -5.25 7.13 -9.60
N GLU A 136 -6.37 7.78 -9.94
CA GLU A 136 -7.06 8.71 -9.05
C GLU A 136 -7.61 8.04 -7.76
N ARG A 137 -7.66 6.71 -7.72
CA ARG A 137 -7.99 5.95 -6.52
C ARG A 137 -6.82 5.86 -5.54
N LEU A 138 -5.59 6.12 -5.95
CA LEU A 138 -4.43 6.18 -5.07
C LEU A 138 -4.42 7.57 -4.39
N ARG A 139 -4.79 7.61 -3.11
CA ARG A 139 -5.06 8.88 -2.41
C ARG A 139 -4.35 8.95 -1.08
N ARG A 140 -4.15 10.18 -0.59
CA ARG A 140 -3.77 10.46 0.80
C ARG A 140 -4.97 10.94 1.59
N CYS A 141 -4.98 10.65 2.88
CA CYS A 141 -6.05 11.05 3.80
C CYS A 141 -6.22 12.58 3.81
N GLU A 142 -7.45 13.06 3.73
CA GLU A 142 -7.75 14.49 3.78
C GLU A 142 -7.92 15.03 5.22
N ALA A 143 -7.64 14.23 6.25
CA ALA A 143 -7.68 14.72 7.63
C ALA A 143 -6.43 15.58 7.92
N PRO A 144 -6.55 16.75 8.58
CA PRO A 144 -5.46 17.74 8.71
C PRO A 144 -4.16 17.23 9.34
N ASP A 145 -4.24 16.15 10.12
CA ASP A 145 -3.17 15.55 10.91
C ASP A 145 -2.94 14.08 10.51
N CYS A 146 -3.26 13.70 9.27
CA CYS A 146 -3.07 12.34 8.78
C CYS A 146 -2.55 12.33 7.34
N ALA A 147 -1.34 11.82 7.14
CA ALA A 147 -0.73 11.68 5.83
C ALA A 147 -0.87 10.27 5.21
N ASN A 148 -1.65 9.38 5.83
CA ASN A 148 -1.77 7.99 5.41
C ASN A 148 -2.29 7.87 3.97
N ALA A 149 -1.65 7.01 3.20
CA ALA A 149 -2.12 6.55 1.89
C ALA A 149 -3.32 5.60 2.04
N PHE A 150 -4.15 5.52 1.01
CA PHE A 150 -5.18 4.50 0.83
C PHE A 150 -5.55 4.34 -0.65
N VAL A 151 -6.13 3.18 -0.98
CA VAL A 151 -6.81 2.99 -2.27
C VAL A 151 -8.32 3.19 -2.09
N ASP A 152 -8.92 4.05 -2.90
CA ASP A 152 -10.36 4.27 -2.93
C ASP A 152 -11.07 3.17 -3.73
N LEU A 153 -11.46 2.09 -3.04
CA LEU A 153 -12.24 1.00 -3.61
C LEU A 153 -13.76 1.24 -3.58
N SER A 154 -14.21 2.46 -3.25
CA SER A 154 -15.65 2.78 -3.26
C SER A 154 -16.19 2.86 -4.69
N ARG A 155 -17.49 2.54 -4.85
CA ARG A 155 -18.16 2.52 -6.15
C ARG A 155 -18.10 3.87 -6.87
N ASN A 156 -18.24 4.95 -6.12
CA ASN A 156 -18.35 6.33 -6.61
C ASN A 156 -17.07 7.16 -6.39
N ARG A 157 -15.94 6.53 -6.03
CA ARG A 157 -14.65 7.20 -5.80
C ARG A 157 -14.75 8.38 -4.80
N SER A 158 -15.59 8.24 -3.78
CA SER A 158 -15.92 9.33 -2.85
C SER A 158 -15.23 9.20 -1.50
N ARG A 159 -14.35 8.23 -1.30
CA ARG A 159 -13.68 8.03 -0.01
C ARG A 159 -12.61 9.10 0.16
N ARG A 160 -12.77 9.96 1.17
CA ARG A 160 -11.85 11.07 1.48
C ARG A 160 -10.82 10.74 2.56
N TYR A 161 -11.06 9.68 3.33
CA TYR A 161 -10.27 9.35 4.53
C TYR A 161 -9.71 7.93 4.48
N CYS A 162 -8.52 7.75 5.04
CA CYS A 162 -7.81 6.46 5.10
C CYS A 162 -8.59 5.38 5.87
N SER A 163 -9.54 5.74 6.72
CA SER A 163 -10.50 4.80 7.30
C SER A 163 -11.73 5.55 7.80
N GLY A 164 -12.91 4.99 7.52
CA GLY A 164 -14.17 5.52 8.05
C GLY A 164 -14.27 5.39 9.57
N ARG A 165 -13.68 4.34 10.15
CA ARG A 165 -13.75 4.08 11.60
C ARG A 165 -12.83 4.97 12.43
N THR A 166 -11.72 5.43 11.86
CA THR A 166 -10.76 6.30 12.55
C THR A 166 -10.94 7.74 12.10
N CYS A 167 -10.26 8.17 11.03
CA CYS A 167 -10.28 9.55 10.56
C CYS A 167 -11.69 10.03 10.19
N GLY A 168 -12.48 9.22 9.47
CA GLY A 168 -13.85 9.57 9.12
C GLY A 168 -14.72 9.86 10.35
N ASN A 169 -14.74 8.93 11.31
CA ASN A 169 -15.49 9.09 12.56
C ASN A 169 -15.02 10.29 13.38
N ARG A 170 -13.70 10.47 13.53
CA ARG A 170 -13.11 11.62 14.25
C ARG A 170 -13.59 12.95 13.69
N LEU A 171 -13.57 13.10 12.36
CA LEU A 171 -13.99 14.32 11.67
C LEU A 171 -15.52 14.52 11.75
N HIS A 172 -16.31 13.44 11.63
CA HIS A 172 -17.77 13.49 11.82
C HIS A 172 -18.16 13.95 13.23
N VAL A 173 -17.51 13.40 14.27
CA VAL A 173 -17.74 13.79 15.67
C VAL A 173 -17.37 15.24 15.91
N ALA A 174 -16.24 15.71 15.37
CA ALA A 174 -15.82 17.10 15.48
C ALA A 174 -16.85 18.06 14.85
N ALA A 175 -17.31 17.74 13.64
CA ALA A 175 -18.32 18.53 12.92
C ALA A 175 -19.69 18.54 13.65
N TYR A 176 -20.11 17.40 14.21
CA TYR A 176 -21.32 17.32 15.02
C TYR A 176 -21.24 18.23 16.27
N ARG A 177 -20.10 18.20 16.98
CA ARG A 177 -19.87 19.05 18.16
C ARG A 177 -19.85 20.54 17.80
N ALA A 178 -19.31 20.93 16.65
CA ALA A 178 -19.32 22.31 16.18
C ALA A 178 -20.76 22.82 15.96
N ARG A 179 -21.57 22.09 15.21
CA ARG A 179 -22.99 22.42 14.97
C ARG A 179 -23.79 22.52 16.27
N ARG A 180 -23.50 21.63 17.25
CA ARG A 180 -24.15 21.65 18.57
C ARG A 180 -23.81 22.90 19.40
N ARG A 181 -22.62 23.48 19.23
CA ARG A 181 -22.22 24.74 19.89
C ARG A 181 -22.87 25.94 19.21
N GLU A 182 -22.89 25.95 17.88
CA GLU A 182 -23.55 26.99 17.09
C GLU A 182 -25.07 27.05 17.34
N ALA A 183 -25.72 25.92 17.55
CA ALA A 183 -27.15 25.87 17.87
C ALA A 183 -27.47 26.19 19.35
N ALA A 184 -26.46 26.31 20.21
CA ALA A 184 -26.62 26.56 21.64
C ALA A 184 -26.12 27.95 22.08
N GLY A 185 -25.45 28.68 21.19
CA GLY A 185 -25.09 30.09 21.34
C GLY A 185 -25.99 30.96 20.48
#